data_AF-A0A447N3C2-F1
#
_entry.id   AF-A0A447N3C2-F1
#
_cell.length_a   1.000
_cell.length_b   1.000
_cell.length_c   1.000
_cell.angle_alpha   90.00
_cell.angle_beta   90.00
_cell.angle_gamma   90.00
#
_symmetry.space_group_name_H-M   'P 1'
#
loop_
_entity.id
_entity.type
_entity.pdbx_description
1 polymer ?
#
loop_
_entity_poly.entity_id
_entity_poly.type
_entity_poly.pdbx_seq_one_letter_code
_entity_poly.pdbx_strand_id
1 'polypeptide(L)'
;MRFSRFIIGLTTSIAFSVQAANIDEYIKQLPAGANLALMVQKIGAPAPAIDYHSQQMALPASTQKVITALAALIQLRPGFPFYDHAGD
;
A
#
# COMPACT_ATOMS: atom_id res chain seq x y z
N MET A 1 -19.74 -23.34 -43.35
CA MET A 1 -19.26 -22.06 -42.76
C MET A 1 -19.53 -21.97 -41.25
N ARG A 2 -19.02 -22.91 -40.44
CA ARG A 2 -19.29 -22.98 -38.97
C ARG A 2 -18.02 -22.91 -38.11
N PHE A 3 -16.85 -23.26 -38.67
CA PHE A 3 -15.56 -23.26 -37.99
C PHE A 3 -14.92 -21.86 -37.85
N SER A 4 -15.13 -20.98 -38.83
CA SER A 4 -14.56 -19.62 -38.82
C SER A 4 -15.10 -18.76 -37.67
N ARG A 5 -16.34 -19.00 -37.22
CA ARG A 5 -16.93 -18.31 -36.07
C ARG A 5 -16.31 -18.71 -34.73
N PHE A 6 -15.79 -19.93 -34.61
CA PHE A 6 -15.09 -20.39 -33.41
C PHE A 6 -13.71 -19.75 -33.27
N ILE A 7 -12.99 -19.55 -34.38
CA ILE A 7 -11.66 -18.92 -34.37
C ILE A 7 -11.75 -17.44 -33.96
N ILE A 8 -12.77 -16.71 -34.42
CA ILE A 8 -12.98 -15.30 -34.08
C ILE A 8 -13.37 -15.15 -32.59
N GLY A 9 -14.21 -16.05 -32.06
CA GLY A 9 -14.52 -16.07 -30.62
C GLY A 9 -13.29 -16.32 -29.75
N LEU A 10 -12.36 -17.19 -30.19
CA LEU A 10 -11.17 -17.54 -29.43
C LEU A 10 -10.08 -16.46 -29.44
N THR A 11 -9.92 -15.71 -30.53
CA THR A 11 -8.92 -14.62 -30.62
C THR A 11 -9.33 -13.37 -29.83
N THR A 12 -10.63 -13.18 -29.55
CA THR A 12 -11.10 -12.01 -28.79
C THR A 12 -10.82 -12.11 -27.29
N SER A 13 -10.51 -13.31 -26.77
CA SER A 13 -10.23 -13.55 -25.33
C SER A 13 -8.81 -13.19 -24.88
N ILE A 14 -7.94 -12.72 -25.78
CA ILE A 14 -6.52 -12.40 -25.49
C ILE A 14 -6.28 -10.88 -25.37
N ALA A 15 -7.30 -10.05 -25.57
CA ALA A 15 -7.15 -8.60 -25.48
C ALA A 15 -7.26 -8.12 -24.02
N PHE A 16 -6.21 -7.43 -23.56
CA PHE A 16 -6.08 -6.69 -22.29
C PHE A 16 -5.59 -7.46 -21.05
N SER A 17 -4.44 -8.12 -21.16
CA SER A 17 -3.51 -8.20 -20.02
C SER A 17 -2.75 -6.87 -19.91
N VAL A 18 -3.34 -5.85 -19.27
CA VAL A 18 -2.58 -4.65 -18.85
C VAL A 18 -1.63 -5.11 -17.75
N GLN A 19 -0.37 -5.33 -18.10
CA GLN A 19 0.66 -5.66 -17.14
C GLN A 19 1.00 -4.35 -16.41
N ALA A 20 0.75 -4.31 -15.09
CA ALA A 20 1.13 -3.16 -14.28
C ALA A 20 2.64 -2.93 -14.45
N ALA A 21 3.04 -1.68 -14.73
CA ALA A 21 4.45 -1.34 -14.87
C ALA A 21 5.20 -1.64 -13.56
N ASN A 22 6.43 -2.11 -13.70
CA ASN A 22 7.27 -2.49 -12.56
C ASN A 22 7.66 -1.24 -11.76
N ILE A 23 7.77 -1.38 -10.43
CA ILE A 23 8.19 -0.31 -9.50
C ILE A 23 9.51 0.35 -9.91
N ASP A 24 10.44 -0.41 -10.48
CA ASP A 24 11.73 0.08 -10.96
C ASP A 24 11.60 1.18 -12.03
N GLU A 25 10.50 1.20 -12.81
CA GLU A 25 10.25 2.23 -13.81
C GLU A 25 9.80 3.54 -13.17
N TYR A 26 9.02 3.48 -12.09
CA TYR A 26 8.57 4.65 -11.35
C TYR A 26 9.67 5.26 -10.48
N ILE A 27 10.60 4.44 -9.97
CA ILE A 27 11.73 4.93 -9.16
C ILE A 27 12.64 5.87 -9.97
N LYS A 28 12.77 5.65 -11.28
CA LYS A 28 13.55 6.55 -12.16
C LYS A 28 13.01 7.97 -12.24
N GLN A 29 11.75 8.17 -11.84
CA GLN A 29 11.11 9.48 -11.79
C GLN A 29 11.41 10.21 -10.48
N LEU A 30 11.94 9.51 -9.47
CA LEU A 30 12.37 10.11 -8.22
C LEU A 30 13.72 10.83 -8.41
N PRO A 31 14.00 11.89 -7.62
CA PRO A 31 15.29 12.53 -7.62
C PRO A 31 16.44 11.55 -7.33
N ALA A 32 17.60 11.80 -7.92
CA ALA A 32 18.79 10.98 -7.67
C ALA A 32 19.12 10.93 -6.16
N GLY A 33 19.35 9.73 -5.63
CA GLY A 33 19.60 9.51 -4.21
C GLY A 33 18.35 9.38 -3.33
N ALA A 34 17.14 9.50 -3.90
CA ALA A 34 15.92 9.17 -3.19
C ALA A 34 15.90 7.68 -2.79
N ASN A 35 15.46 7.42 -1.57
CA ASN A 35 15.34 6.07 -1.02
C ASN A 35 13.86 5.70 -0.86
N LEU A 36 13.46 4.55 -1.41
CA LEU A 36 12.08 4.07 -1.39
C LEU A 36 12.00 2.71 -0.72
N ALA A 37 11.12 2.60 0.27
CA ALA A 37 10.60 1.35 0.80
C ALA A 37 9.07 1.38 0.66
N LEU A 38 8.49 0.36 0.01
CA LEU A 38 7.07 0.28 -0.30
C LEU A 38 6.56 -1.15 -0.11
N MET A 39 5.46 -1.28 0.63
CA MET A 39 4.73 -2.54 0.78
C MET A 39 3.25 -2.29 0.52
N VAL A 40 2.63 -3.11 -0.35
CA VAL A 40 1.19 -3.07 -0.60
C VAL A 40 0.63 -4.48 -0.42
N GLN A 41 -0.32 -4.63 0.49
CA GLN A 41 -0.92 -5.91 0.83
C GLN A 41 -2.43 -5.81 0.85
N LYS A 42 -3.09 -6.74 0.18
CA LYS A 42 -4.53 -6.92 0.30
C LYS A 42 -4.86 -7.36 1.73
N ILE A 43 -5.83 -6.72 2.37
CA ILE A 43 -6.25 -7.06 3.74
C ILE A 43 -6.60 -8.55 3.82
N GLY A 44 -5.98 -9.26 4.77
CA GLY A 44 -6.18 -10.69 5.00
C GLY A 44 -5.40 -11.63 4.06
N ALA A 45 -4.68 -11.12 3.05
CA ALA A 45 -3.82 -11.96 2.23
C ALA A 45 -2.55 -12.39 3.00
N PRO A 46 -2.03 -13.62 2.76
CA PRO A 46 -0.86 -14.13 3.49
C PRO A 46 0.46 -13.51 3.02
N ALA A 47 0.48 -12.84 1.87
CA ALA A 47 1.65 -12.24 1.27
C ALA A 47 1.32 -10.87 0.63
N PRO A 48 2.30 -9.95 0.55
CA PRO A 48 2.12 -8.66 -0.11
C PRO A 48 1.97 -8.84 -1.63
N ALA A 49 1.18 -7.97 -2.25
CA ALA A 49 1.11 -7.84 -3.71
C ALA A 49 2.31 -7.07 -4.27
N ILE A 50 2.88 -6.17 -3.47
CA ILE A 50 4.09 -5.41 -3.75
C ILE A 50 4.96 -5.42 -2.51
N ASP A 51 6.22 -5.81 -2.66
CA ASP A 51 7.25 -5.74 -1.63
C ASP A 51 8.53 -5.18 -2.25
N TYR A 52 8.83 -3.91 -1.96
CA TYR A 52 10.03 -3.21 -2.40
C TYR A 52 10.77 -2.66 -1.18
N HIS A 53 11.85 -3.33 -0.78
CA HIS A 53 12.66 -2.98 0.39
C HIS A 53 11.85 -2.75 1.68
N SER A 54 10.74 -3.48 1.90
CA SER A 54 9.83 -3.25 3.03
C SER A 54 10.48 -3.39 4.41
N GLN A 55 11.54 -4.21 4.52
CA GLN A 55 12.29 -4.42 5.75
C GLN A 55 13.32 -3.32 6.05
N GLN A 56 13.53 -2.38 5.13
CA GLN A 56 14.45 -1.27 5.33
C GLN A 56 13.82 -0.23 6.27
N MET A 57 14.51 0.12 7.34
CA MET A 57 14.06 1.19 8.22
C MET A 57 14.08 2.54 7.50
N ALA A 58 12.99 3.30 7.62
CA ALA A 58 12.84 4.64 7.08
C ALA A 58 12.28 5.59 8.15
N LEU A 59 12.44 6.89 7.93
CA LEU A 59 11.86 7.92 8.78
C LEU A 59 10.33 7.97 8.54
N PRO A 60 9.48 7.70 9.55
CA PRO A 60 8.02 7.63 9.34
C PRO A 60 7.35 9.00 9.22
N ALA A 61 8.01 10.09 9.63
CA ALA A 61 7.41 11.43 9.71
C ALA A 61 6.04 11.39 10.43
N SER A 62 4.98 11.91 9.81
CA SER A 62 3.64 11.91 10.43
C SER A 62 2.94 10.56 10.45
N THR A 63 3.42 9.52 9.75
CA THR A 63 2.79 8.18 9.80
C THR A 63 2.96 7.53 11.18
N GLN A 64 3.94 7.98 11.98
CA GLN A 64 4.09 7.61 13.39
C GLN A 64 2.79 7.83 14.20
N LYS A 65 1.98 8.82 13.80
CA LYS A 65 0.70 9.13 14.45
C LYS A 65 -0.31 7.97 14.37
N VAL A 66 -0.20 7.09 13.38
CA VAL A 66 -1.07 5.90 13.28
C VAL A 66 -0.82 4.96 14.45
N ILE A 67 0.46 4.70 14.78
CA ILE A 67 0.84 3.86 15.92
C ILE A 67 0.42 4.55 17.23
N THR A 68 0.71 5.84 17.38
CA THR A 68 0.31 6.59 18.58
C THR A 68 -1.20 6.59 18.79
N ALA A 69 -1.99 6.78 17.73
CA ALA A 69 -3.45 6.76 17.81
C ALA A 69 -3.96 5.38 18.22
N LEU A 70 -3.44 4.30 17.61
CA LEU A 70 -3.83 2.94 17.97
C LEU A 70 -3.48 2.64 19.44
N ALA A 71 -2.27 2.98 19.88
CA ALA A 71 -1.84 2.81 21.26
C ALA A 71 -2.73 3.60 22.24
N ALA A 72 -3.07 4.85 21.91
CA ALA A 72 -3.95 5.68 22.72
C ALA A 72 -5.37 5.12 22.81
N LEU A 73 -5.93 4.60 21.71
CA LEU A 73 -7.27 3.99 21.73
C LEU A 73 -7.32 2.73 22.62
N ILE A 74 -6.26 1.93 22.62
CA ILE A 74 -6.15 0.73 23.47
C ILE A 74 -5.91 1.12 24.94
N GLN A 75 -5.02 2.07 25.20
CA GLN A 75 -4.59 2.42 26.56
C GLN A 75 -5.54 3.37 27.29
N LEU A 76 -6.07 4.37 26.59
CA LEU A 76 -6.84 5.47 27.18
C LEU A 76 -8.35 5.34 26.94
N ARG A 77 -8.78 4.51 25.98
CA ARG A 77 -10.16 4.39 25.45
C ARG A 77 -10.57 5.60 24.58
N PRO A 78 -11.47 5.41 23.60
CA PRO A 78 -12.14 6.52 22.92
C PRO A 78 -12.78 7.51 23.91
N GLY A 79 -12.54 8.81 23.70
CA GLY A 79 -13.15 9.88 24.49
C GLY A 79 -12.47 10.18 25.82
N PHE A 80 -11.24 9.71 26.04
CA PHE A 80 -10.45 10.06 27.22
C PHE A 80 -10.30 11.59 27.36
N PRO A 81 -10.79 12.18 28.46
CA PRO A 81 -10.64 13.61 28.70
C PRO A 81 -9.24 13.95 29.18
N PHE A 82 -8.74 15.12 28.78
CA PHE A 82 -7.58 15.74 29.41
C PHE A 82 -8.07 16.71 30.48
N TYR A 83 -7.47 16.63 31.67
CA TYR A 83 -7.76 17.56 32.77
C TYR A 83 -6.55 18.45 33.01
N ASP A 84 -6.82 19.73 33.24
CA ASP A 84 -5.83 20.69 33.72
C ASP A 84 -6.11 20.95 35.20
N HIS A 85 -5.07 20.94 36.02
CA HIS A 85 -5.15 21.32 37.44
C HIS A 85 -4.37 22.62 37.61
N ALA A 86 -5.07 23.75 37.57
CA ALA A 86 -4.54 24.99 38.11
C ALA A 86 -4.47 24.83 39.63
N GLY A 87 -3.27 24.82 40.19
CA GLY A 87 -3.05 24.77 41.63
C GLY A 87 -3.48 26.09 42.27
N ASP A 88 -4.29 26.00 43.33
CA ASP A 88 -4.52 27.08 44.29
C ASP A 88 -3.33 27.23 45.24
#